data_AF-A0A0T7CMW7-F1
#
_entry.id   AF-A0A0T7CMW7-F1
#
_cell.length_a   1.000
_cell.length_b   1.000
_cell.length_c   1.000
_cell.angle_alpha   90.00
_cell.angle_beta   90.00
_cell.angle_gamma   90.00
#
_symmetry.space_group_name_H-M   'P 1'
#
loop_
_entity.id
_entity.type
_entity.pdbx_description
1 polymer ?
#
loop_
_entity_poly.entity_id
_entity_poly.type
_entity_poly.pdbx_seq_one_letter_code
_entity_poly.pdbx_strand_id
1 'polypeptide(L)'
;MKRPTSKAARPSVVPPYLLDRLAQAADARLSARAVNTLRIDTSQRAVRLAAPPAPASARPPGQVDRQVHDAGGGLQLPGALVRSEGQPAHADVAVNEAYDHLGATYALFWQAYGRHSLDGAGRALVASVHYGEEYDNAFWNGAQMVFGDGDGDVFNRFTIAVDIVAHELTHGVIDHEGGLRYEGQSGALNESLCDVFGSLAKQHVAGQRADQADWLIGAGLFTAKVRARALRSMAQPGSAYDDPLLGRDPQPGHMRDFVQTGEDNGGVHINSGIPNRAFHLAATALGGHAWEVAGRIWYDTLRLPALTPQADFALFARLSVEQAGRHGAAQAAVRQAWTDVGVLT
;
A
#
# COMPACT_ATOMS: atom_id res chain seq x y z
N MET A 1 23.16 21.01 2.77
CA MET A 1 21.81 21.14 3.37
C MET A 1 20.79 20.74 2.32
N LYS A 2 20.22 19.52 2.38
CA LYS A 2 19.13 19.11 1.48
C LYS A 2 17.88 19.89 1.90
N ARG A 3 17.26 20.63 0.97
CA ARG A 3 15.95 21.27 1.20
C ARG A 3 14.90 20.18 1.49
N PRO A 4 13.95 20.40 2.39
CA PRO A 4 12.82 19.49 2.53
C PRO A 4 12.05 19.49 1.21
N THR A 5 11.92 18.32 0.60
CA THR A 5 10.99 18.09 -0.51
C THR A 5 9.57 18.43 -0.01
N SER A 6 8.75 19.04 -0.86
CA SER A 6 7.37 19.36 -0.51
C SER A 6 6.67 18.08 -0.03
N LYS A 7 6.16 18.10 1.20
CA LYS A 7 5.38 16.98 1.73
C LYS A 7 4.14 16.82 0.84
N ALA A 8 4.19 15.83 -0.06
CA ALA A 8 3.07 15.48 -0.90
C ALA A 8 1.88 15.03 -0.03
N ALA A 9 0.66 15.20 -0.51
CA ALA A 9 -0.51 14.60 0.12
C ALA A 9 -0.26 13.09 0.24
N ARG A 10 -0.34 12.55 1.45
CA ARG A 10 -0.14 11.11 1.71
C ARG A 10 -1.47 10.39 1.57
N PRO A 11 -1.52 9.24 0.88
CA PRO A 11 -2.77 8.57 0.57
C PRO A 11 -3.43 7.89 1.77
N SER A 12 -4.54 7.23 1.45
CA SER A 12 -5.35 6.40 2.32
C SER A 12 -5.74 5.15 1.53
N VAL A 13 -5.93 4.03 2.21
CA VAL A 13 -6.17 2.72 1.62
C VAL A 13 -7.33 2.73 0.62
N VAL A 14 -8.46 3.34 1.03
CA VAL A 14 -9.63 3.49 0.17
C VAL A 14 -9.40 4.68 -0.75
N PRO A 15 -9.37 4.48 -2.08
CA PRO A 15 -9.28 5.58 -3.02
C PRO A 15 -10.46 6.54 -2.86
N PRO A 16 -10.24 7.88 -2.94
CA PRO A 16 -11.30 8.86 -2.72
C PRO A 16 -12.54 8.63 -3.59
N TYR A 17 -12.36 8.20 -4.85
CA TYR A 17 -13.47 7.96 -5.77
C TYR A 17 -14.46 6.89 -5.30
N LEU A 18 -14.02 5.90 -4.48
CA LEU A 18 -14.93 4.90 -3.92
C LEU A 18 -15.82 5.54 -2.85
N LEU A 19 -15.22 6.31 -1.94
CA LEU A 19 -15.97 7.01 -0.89
C LEU A 19 -16.89 8.08 -1.48
N ASP A 20 -16.44 8.82 -2.51
CA ASP A 20 -17.26 9.81 -3.22
C ASP A 20 -18.49 9.16 -3.88
N ARG A 21 -18.34 7.94 -4.38
CA ARG A 21 -19.46 7.17 -4.94
C ARG A 21 -20.41 6.70 -3.84
N LEU A 22 -19.90 6.17 -2.73
CA LEU A 22 -20.72 5.76 -1.58
C LEU A 22 -21.46 6.95 -0.96
N ALA A 23 -20.83 8.13 -0.93
CA ALA A 23 -21.45 9.38 -0.48
C ALA A 23 -22.66 9.80 -1.33
N GLN A 24 -22.73 9.34 -2.59
CA GLN A 24 -23.84 9.60 -3.51
C GLN A 24 -24.90 8.48 -3.50
N ALA A 25 -24.75 7.44 -2.67
CA ALA A 25 -25.70 6.35 -2.59
C ALA A 25 -27.08 6.85 -2.12
N ALA A 26 -28.15 6.22 -2.65
CA ALA A 26 -29.52 6.52 -2.24
C ALA A 26 -29.82 6.13 -0.78
N ASP A 27 -29.05 5.19 -0.21
CA ASP A 27 -29.12 4.85 1.21
C ASP A 27 -28.48 5.96 2.05
N ALA A 28 -29.30 6.64 2.85
CA ALA A 28 -28.87 7.77 3.65
C ALA A 28 -27.86 7.42 4.76
N ARG A 29 -27.90 6.18 5.30
CA ARG A 29 -26.94 5.76 6.34
C ARG A 29 -25.57 5.53 5.73
N LEU A 30 -25.53 4.81 4.62
CA LEU A 30 -24.30 4.56 3.87
C LEU A 30 -23.67 5.87 3.38
N SER A 31 -24.48 6.75 2.78
CA SER A 31 -24.02 8.07 2.34
C SER A 31 -23.43 8.88 3.49
N ALA A 32 -24.11 8.93 4.65
CA ALA A 32 -23.63 9.66 5.82
C ALA A 32 -22.29 9.14 6.36
N ARG A 33 -22.09 7.82 6.40
CA ARG A 33 -20.82 7.18 6.82
C ARG A 33 -19.68 7.55 5.87
N ALA A 34 -19.88 7.41 4.56
CA ALA A 34 -18.88 7.76 3.56
C ALA A 34 -18.50 9.25 3.61
N VAL A 35 -19.49 10.15 3.76
CA VAL A 35 -19.26 11.59 3.94
C VAL A 35 -18.45 11.87 5.22
N ASN A 36 -18.75 11.16 6.31
CA ASN A 36 -18.01 11.31 7.56
C ASN A 36 -16.54 10.87 7.40
N THR A 37 -16.29 9.73 6.76
CA THR A 37 -14.95 9.24 6.42
C THR A 37 -14.18 10.26 5.57
N LEU A 38 -14.77 10.76 4.49
CA LEU A 38 -14.17 11.80 3.63
C LEU A 38 -13.81 13.09 4.39
N ARG A 39 -14.67 13.51 5.32
CA ARG A 39 -14.44 14.68 6.18
C ARG A 39 -13.24 14.44 7.11
N ILE A 40 -13.18 13.26 7.74
CA ILE A 40 -12.06 12.86 8.60
C ILE A 40 -10.76 12.83 7.77
N ASP A 41 -10.76 12.20 6.61
CA ASP A 41 -9.59 12.11 5.71
C ASP A 41 -9.07 13.49 5.31
N THR A 42 -9.98 14.41 4.99
CA THR A 42 -9.62 15.78 4.63
C THR A 42 -8.95 16.51 5.79
N SER A 43 -9.48 16.36 7.01
CA SER A 43 -8.87 16.96 8.20
C SER A 43 -7.49 16.37 8.51
N GLN A 44 -7.34 15.05 8.36
CA GLN A 44 -6.06 14.37 8.57
C GLN A 44 -5.00 14.80 7.55
N ARG A 45 -5.37 14.92 6.27
CA ARG A 45 -4.45 15.43 5.23
C ARG A 45 -3.88 16.81 5.58
N ALA A 46 -4.68 17.70 6.17
CA ALA A 46 -4.22 19.01 6.61
C ALA A 46 -3.22 18.93 7.80
N VAL A 47 -3.48 18.05 8.76
CA VAL A 47 -2.62 17.85 9.96
C VAL A 47 -1.31 17.13 9.63
N ARG A 48 -1.31 16.20 8.66
CA ARG A 48 -0.14 15.40 8.24
C ARG A 48 1.07 16.24 7.79
N LEU A 49 0.87 17.48 7.34
CA LEU A 49 1.96 18.41 7.01
C LEU A 49 2.80 18.81 8.25
N ALA A 50 2.26 18.68 9.46
CA ALA A 50 2.84 19.19 10.70
C ALA A 50 3.35 18.10 11.68
N ALA A 51 3.13 16.80 11.40
CA ALA A 51 3.45 15.74 12.36
C ALA A 51 4.97 15.62 12.65
N PRO A 52 5.38 15.52 13.93
CA PRO A 52 6.76 15.26 14.32
C PRO A 52 7.18 13.82 13.98
N PRO A 53 8.49 13.56 13.78
CA PRO A 53 8.99 12.20 13.56
C PRO A 53 8.69 11.32 14.78
N ALA A 54 8.32 10.05 14.55
CA ALA A 54 8.22 9.09 15.64
C ALA A 54 9.60 8.87 16.27
N PRO A 55 9.67 8.56 17.58
CA PRO A 55 10.94 8.31 18.26
C PRO A 55 11.70 7.16 17.59
N ALA A 56 13.03 7.29 17.52
CA ALA A 56 13.90 6.21 17.09
C ALA A 56 13.80 5.06 18.11
N SER A 57 13.59 3.83 17.62
CA SER A 57 13.69 2.65 18.48
C SER A 57 15.17 2.32 18.70
N ALA A 58 15.50 1.83 19.90
CA ALA A 58 16.86 1.41 20.25
C ALA A 58 17.14 -0.06 19.91
N ARG A 59 16.24 -0.75 19.18
CA ARG A 59 16.41 -2.16 18.85
C ARG A 59 17.50 -2.38 17.78
N PRO A 60 18.29 -3.45 17.89
CA PRO A 60 19.33 -3.76 16.91
C PRO A 60 18.72 -4.25 15.58
N PRO A 61 19.48 -4.15 14.47
CA PRO A 61 19.06 -4.67 13.17
C PRO A 61 18.54 -6.11 13.25
N GLY A 62 17.37 -6.35 12.66
CA GLY A 62 16.67 -7.64 12.66
C GLY A 62 15.72 -7.87 13.82
N GLN A 63 15.60 -6.91 14.76
CA GLN A 63 14.59 -6.93 15.80
C GLN A 63 13.57 -5.81 15.57
N VAL A 64 12.31 -6.18 15.32
CA VAL A 64 11.21 -5.23 15.19
C VAL A 64 10.85 -4.63 16.56
N ASP A 65 10.37 -3.39 16.58
CA ASP A 65 9.69 -2.77 17.72
C ASP A 65 8.27 -2.40 17.28
N ARG A 66 7.25 -3.04 17.85
CA ARG A 66 5.83 -2.82 17.54
C ARG A 66 5.11 -2.23 18.74
N GLN A 67 4.24 -1.27 18.45
CA GLN A 67 3.37 -0.64 19.45
C GLN A 67 1.97 -0.49 18.84
N VAL A 68 1.00 -1.22 19.39
CA VAL A 68 -0.41 -1.12 19.00
C VAL A 68 -1.18 -0.41 20.09
N HIS A 69 -1.85 0.65 19.68
CA HIS A 69 -2.70 1.49 20.51
C HIS A 69 -4.17 1.34 20.12
N ASP A 70 -5.04 1.69 21.06
CA ASP A 70 -6.49 1.73 20.91
C ASP A 70 -6.97 3.20 21.02
N ALA A 71 -7.63 3.68 19.96
CA ALA A 71 -8.21 5.02 19.92
C ALA A 71 -9.61 5.09 20.56
N GLY A 72 -10.22 3.96 20.90
CA GLY A 72 -11.49 3.85 21.64
C GLY A 72 -12.69 4.48 20.92
N GLY A 73 -12.74 4.43 19.59
CA GLY A 73 -13.74 5.11 18.76
C GLY A 73 -13.49 6.62 18.61
N GLY A 74 -12.48 7.15 19.28
CA GLY A 74 -12.09 8.56 19.19
C GLY A 74 -11.21 8.86 17.97
N LEU A 75 -10.97 10.15 17.75
CA LEU A 75 -10.08 10.64 16.68
C LEU A 75 -8.70 11.10 17.20
N GLN A 76 -8.43 10.91 18.50
CA GLN A 76 -7.17 11.30 19.13
C GLN A 76 -6.13 10.19 18.99
N LEU A 77 -4.98 10.52 18.43
CA LEU A 77 -3.86 9.58 18.22
C LEU A 77 -2.73 9.84 19.24
N PRO A 78 -1.93 8.80 19.60
CA PRO A 78 -2.12 7.40 19.23
C PRO A 78 -3.21 6.68 20.05
N GLY A 79 -3.76 7.29 21.09
CA GLY A 79 -4.65 6.58 22.02
C GLY A 79 -3.88 5.74 23.05
N ALA A 80 -4.56 4.80 23.70
CA ALA A 80 -3.99 4.00 24.79
C ALA A 80 -3.11 2.87 24.25
N LEU A 81 -1.88 2.72 24.74
CA LEU A 81 -1.04 1.57 24.36
C LEU A 81 -1.63 0.28 24.94
N VAL A 82 -1.99 -0.67 24.08
CA VAL A 82 -2.65 -1.93 24.48
C VAL A 82 -1.82 -3.18 24.19
N ARG A 83 -0.88 -3.11 23.25
CA ARG A 83 0.07 -4.21 22.99
C ARG A 83 1.42 -3.69 22.51
N SER A 84 2.48 -4.04 23.22
CA SER A 84 3.85 -3.73 22.85
C SER A 84 4.64 -4.97 22.46
N GLU A 85 5.83 -4.75 21.91
CA GLU A 85 6.67 -5.80 21.40
C GLU A 85 7.02 -6.88 22.44
N GLY A 86 6.75 -8.14 22.10
CA GLY A 86 7.00 -9.30 22.96
C GLY A 86 5.87 -9.61 23.96
N GLN A 87 4.83 -8.77 24.02
CA GLN A 87 3.65 -9.08 24.82
C GLN A 87 2.79 -10.18 24.17
N PRO A 88 2.10 -11.00 24.99
CA PRO A 88 1.20 -12.04 24.50
C PRO A 88 0.04 -11.45 23.67
N ALA A 89 -0.70 -12.34 22.99
CA ALA A 89 -1.87 -11.94 22.23
C ALA A 89 -2.91 -11.22 23.12
N HIS A 90 -3.53 -10.20 22.55
CA HIS A 90 -4.61 -9.44 23.16
C HIS A 90 -5.96 -10.16 22.93
N ALA A 91 -6.98 -9.84 23.72
CA ALA A 91 -8.33 -10.41 23.50
C ALA A 91 -8.99 -9.86 22.22
N ASP A 92 -8.59 -8.66 21.81
CA ASP A 92 -9.09 -7.98 20.61
C ASP A 92 -8.38 -8.48 19.34
N VAL A 93 -9.18 -8.88 18.34
CA VAL A 93 -8.67 -9.37 17.06
C VAL A 93 -8.00 -8.27 16.22
N ALA A 94 -8.51 -7.04 16.23
CA ALA A 94 -7.92 -5.94 15.46
C ALA A 94 -6.54 -5.57 16.01
N VAL A 95 -6.37 -5.59 17.33
CA VAL A 95 -5.06 -5.41 17.99
C VAL A 95 -4.06 -6.48 17.55
N ASN A 96 -4.50 -7.74 17.47
CA ASN A 96 -3.63 -8.85 17.07
C ASN A 96 -3.26 -8.79 15.60
N GLU A 97 -4.24 -8.57 14.72
CA GLU A 97 -4.01 -8.42 13.29
C GLU A 97 -3.07 -7.25 12.98
N ALA A 98 -3.29 -6.07 13.60
CA ALA A 98 -2.38 -4.94 13.46
C ALA A 98 -0.95 -5.32 13.91
N TYR A 99 -0.81 -5.93 15.10
CA TYR A 99 0.49 -6.35 15.62
C TYR A 99 1.22 -7.35 14.70
N ASP A 100 0.49 -8.34 14.18
CA ASP A 100 1.05 -9.39 13.34
C ASP A 100 1.39 -8.85 11.94
N HIS A 101 0.55 -8.00 11.35
CA HIS A 101 0.76 -7.42 10.02
C HIS A 101 1.86 -6.34 9.98
N LEU A 102 2.05 -5.57 11.07
CA LEU A 102 3.25 -4.74 11.24
C LEU A 102 4.52 -5.63 11.22
N GLY A 103 4.47 -6.77 11.92
CA GLY A 103 5.56 -7.73 11.97
C GLY A 103 5.85 -8.39 10.61
N ALA A 104 4.81 -8.76 9.87
CA ALA A 104 4.89 -9.31 8.52
C ALA A 104 5.62 -8.37 7.56
N THR A 105 5.26 -7.08 7.60
CA THR A 105 5.89 -6.05 6.76
C THR A 105 7.38 -5.90 7.10
N TYR A 106 7.71 -5.80 8.39
CA TYR A 106 9.11 -5.77 8.83
C TYR A 106 9.87 -7.01 8.37
N ALA A 107 9.27 -8.20 8.52
CA ALA A 107 9.89 -9.47 8.17
C ALA A 107 10.27 -9.52 6.69
N LEU A 108 9.37 -9.11 5.78
CA LEU A 108 9.71 -9.00 4.35
C LEU A 108 10.93 -8.10 4.15
N PHE A 109 10.86 -6.84 4.59
CA PHE A 109 11.93 -5.86 4.34
C PHE A 109 13.27 -6.26 4.95
N TRP A 110 13.25 -6.88 6.14
CA TRP A 110 14.46 -7.35 6.79
C TRP A 110 15.01 -8.62 6.14
N GLN A 111 14.21 -9.68 6.05
CA GLN A 111 14.68 -11.00 5.62
C GLN A 111 14.94 -11.04 4.11
N ALA A 112 14.05 -10.45 3.31
CA ALA A 112 14.25 -10.38 1.88
C ALA A 112 15.28 -9.31 1.54
N TYR A 113 15.24 -8.11 2.13
CA TYR A 113 15.98 -6.95 1.62
C TYR A 113 17.10 -6.39 2.51
N GLY A 114 17.27 -6.90 3.73
CA GLY A 114 18.26 -6.39 4.70
C GLY A 114 17.95 -4.98 5.20
N ARG A 115 16.71 -4.51 5.04
CA ARG A 115 16.29 -3.17 5.45
C ARG A 115 15.82 -3.18 6.90
N HIS A 116 16.42 -2.33 7.73
CA HIS A 116 16.03 -2.19 9.13
C HIS A 116 14.85 -1.22 9.32
N SER A 117 13.61 -1.73 9.28
CA SER A 117 12.37 -0.93 9.39
C SER A 117 12.16 0.08 8.23
N LEU A 118 11.16 0.95 8.33
CA LEU A 118 10.72 1.83 7.24
C LEU A 118 11.79 2.85 6.82
N ASP A 119 12.58 3.33 7.78
CA ASP A 119 13.62 4.35 7.59
C ASP A 119 15.02 3.76 7.36
N GLY A 120 15.16 2.43 7.40
CA GLY A 120 16.46 1.76 7.36
C GLY A 120 17.29 1.91 8.64
N ALA A 121 16.73 2.50 9.70
CA ALA A 121 17.41 2.78 10.97
C ALA A 121 16.67 2.21 12.20
N GLY A 122 15.69 1.33 12.01
CA GLY A 122 15.06 0.59 13.11
C GLY A 122 13.93 1.33 13.83
N ARG A 123 13.30 2.29 13.17
CA ARG A 123 12.12 2.99 13.71
C ARG A 123 11.03 2.02 14.18
N ALA A 124 10.40 2.36 15.31
CA ALA A 124 9.27 1.62 15.83
C ALA A 124 8.07 1.67 14.87
N LEU A 125 7.39 0.55 14.72
CA LEU A 125 6.15 0.41 13.97
C LEU A 125 4.99 0.63 14.93
N VAL A 126 4.36 1.81 14.82
CA VAL A 126 3.24 2.21 15.66
C VAL A 126 1.95 2.08 14.85
N ALA A 127 0.91 1.53 15.47
CA ALA A 127 -0.44 1.45 14.92
C ALA A 127 -1.48 1.88 15.96
N SER A 128 -2.57 2.49 15.50
CA SER A 128 -3.78 2.74 16.28
C SER A 128 -4.97 2.04 15.63
N VAL A 129 -5.69 1.23 16.40
CA VAL A 129 -6.96 0.58 16.00
C VAL A 129 -8.16 1.32 16.60
N HIS A 130 -9.37 0.96 16.15
CA HIS A 130 -10.65 1.56 16.59
C HIS A 130 -10.69 3.08 16.42
N TYR A 131 -10.13 3.57 15.31
CA TYR A 131 -10.09 4.99 15.00
C TYR A 131 -11.41 5.47 14.40
N GLY A 132 -12.10 6.37 15.11
CA GLY A 132 -13.42 6.85 14.73
C GLY A 132 -14.51 5.78 14.83
N GLU A 133 -15.76 6.20 14.62
CA GLU A 133 -16.91 5.29 14.57
C GLU A 133 -17.22 4.93 13.12
N GLU A 134 -17.32 3.62 12.82
CA GLU A 134 -17.62 3.08 11.48
C GLU A 134 -16.75 3.73 10.38
N TYR A 135 -15.48 3.97 10.70
CA TYR A 135 -14.56 4.67 9.81
C TYR A 135 -14.10 3.72 8.69
N ASP A 136 -14.52 4.02 7.47
CA ASP A 136 -14.28 3.21 6.28
C ASP A 136 -12.92 3.51 5.63
N ASN A 137 -11.85 3.53 6.44
CA ASN A 137 -10.51 3.70 5.90
C ASN A 137 -9.39 3.23 6.84
N ALA A 138 -8.19 3.15 6.28
CA ALA A 138 -6.93 3.11 7.01
C ALA A 138 -5.88 3.96 6.30
N PHE A 139 -4.84 4.37 7.02
CA PHE A 139 -3.78 5.20 6.46
C PHE A 139 -2.48 5.19 7.27
N TRP A 140 -1.37 5.41 6.58
CA TRP A 140 -0.13 5.89 7.19
C TRP A 140 -0.09 7.42 7.29
N ASN A 141 0.05 7.96 8.49
CA ASN A 141 0.08 9.42 8.68
C ASN A 141 1.49 10.06 8.64
N GLY A 142 2.53 9.26 8.42
CA GLY A 142 3.94 9.69 8.55
C GLY A 142 4.60 9.31 9.87
N ALA A 143 3.79 9.02 10.88
CA ALA A 143 4.22 8.64 12.22
C ALA A 143 3.82 7.21 12.57
N GLN A 144 2.59 6.82 12.24
CA GLN A 144 1.96 5.57 12.63
C GLN A 144 0.89 5.16 11.60
N MET A 145 0.53 3.88 11.64
CA MET A 145 -0.67 3.33 11.01
C MET A 145 -1.92 3.68 11.81
N VAL A 146 -3.03 3.90 11.12
CA VAL A 146 -4.34 4.16 11.73
C VAL A 146 -5.38 3.33 11.01
N PHE A 147 -6.20 2.60 11.77
CA PHE A 147 -7.20 1.67 11.24
C PHE A 147 -8.59 1.99 11.78
N GLY A 148 -9.54 2.14 10.86
CA GLY A 148 -10.96 2.09 11.18
C GLY A 148 -11.50 0.66 11.22
N ASP A 149 -12.66 0.54 11.86
CA ASP A 149 -13.35 -0.74 12.02
C ASP A 149 -14.24 -1.11 10.82
N GLY A 150 -14.41 -0.18 9.87
CA GLY A 150 -15.38 -0.30 8.78
C GLY A 150 -16.83 -0.24 9.27
N ASP A 151 -17.75 -0.15 8.33
CA ASP A 151 -19.19 -0.04 8.59
C ASP A 151 -19.91 -1.39 8.77
N GLY A 152 -19.26 -2.52 8.47
CA GLY A 152 -19.87 -3.86 8.50
C GLY A 152 -20.94 -4.08 7.42
N ASP A 153 -21.12 -3.13 6.51
CA ASP A 153 -22.04 -3.20 5.38
C ASP A 153 -21.26 -3.29 4.07
N VAL A 154 -20.38 -2.34 3.79
CA VAL A 154 -19.46 -2.34 2.65
C VAL A 154 -18.10 -2.90 3.03
N PHE A 155 -17.54 -2.42 4.14
CA PHE A 155 -16.19 -2.75 4.57
C PHE A 155 -16.19 -3.53 5.89
N ASN A 156 -15.33 -4.54 5.97
CA ASN A 156 -14.87 -5.13 7.22
C ASN A 156 -13.81 -4.22 7.86
N ARG A 157 -13.34 -4.59 9.05
CA ARG A 157 -12.21 -3.93 9.72
C ARG A 157 -10.97 -3.84 8.83
N PHE A 158 -10.28 -2.70 8.86
CA PHE A 158 -9.15 -2.44 7.98
C PHE A 158 -7.84 -3.11 8.41
N THR A 159 -7.84 -3.80 9.56
CA THR A 159 -6.72 -4.67 9.98
C THR A 159 -6.73 -6.04 9.31
N ILE A 160 -7.84 -6.45 8.67
CA ILE A 160 -8.08 -7.83 8.24
C ILE A 160 -7.10 -8.33 7.16
N ALA A 161 -6.52 -7.42 6.37
CA ALA A 161 -5.71 -7.76 5.20
C ALA A 161 -4.26 -7.27 5.36
N VAL A 162 -3.32 -8.22 5.40
CA VAL A 162 -1.88 -7.94 5.61
C VAL A 162 -1.27 -7.08 4.50
N ASP A 163 -1.72 -7.27 3.27
CA ASP A 163 -1.29 -6.52 2.08
C ASP A 163 -1.67 -5.05 2.16
N ILE A 164 -2.82 -4.71 2.76
CA ILE A 164 -3.22 -3.33 3.04
C ILE A 164 -2.28 -2.67 4.05
N VAL A 165 -1.97 -3.35 5.15
CA VAL A 165 -1.05 -2.81 6.17
C VAL A 165 0.35 -2.60 5.58
N ALA A 166 0.84 -3.58 4.83
CA ALA A 166 2.14 -3.53 4.18
C ALA A 166 2.20 -2.47 3.06
N HIS A 167 1.12 -2.27 2.31
CA HIS A 167 0.99 -1.19 1.32
C HIS A 167 1.20 0.18 1.99
N GLU A 168 0.47 0.45 3.07
CA GLU A 168 0.53 1.75 3.75
C GLU A 168 1.90 2.03 4.37
N LEU A 169 2.50 1.03 5.00
CA LEU A 169 3.85 1.13 5.54
C LEU A 169 4.91 1.33 4.44
N THR A 170 4.67 0.80 3.24
CA THR A 170 5.59 0.93 2.09
C THR A 170 5.68 2.38 1.61
N HIS A 171 4.64 3.20 1.74
CA HIS A 171 4.79 4.65 1.52
C HIS A 171 5.89 5.24 2.41
N GLY A 172 5.99 4.77 3.66
CA GLY A 172 7.08 5.13 4.57
C GLY A 172 8.45 4.73 4.05
N VAL A 173 8.58 3.57 3.39
CA VAL A 173 9.84 3.14 2.75
C VAL A 173 10.19 4.06 1.57
N ILE A 174 9.23 4.32 0.68
CA ILE A 174 9.42 5.18 -0.49
C ILE A 174 9.85 6.59 -0.07
N ASP A 175 9.22 7.15 0.96
CA ASP A 175 9.58 8.47 1.52
C ASP A 175 11.06 8.55 1.96
N HIS A 176 11.65 7.44 2.43
CA HIS A 176 13.05 7.40 2.88
C HIS A 176 14.06 7.05 1.78
N GLU A 177 13.62 6.64 0.58
CA GLU A 177 14.50 6.38 -0.58
C GLU A 177 14.59 7.56 -1.56
N GLY A 178 14.03 8.72 -1.21
CA GLY A 178 14.04 9.92 -2.05
C GLY A 178 12.65 10.38 -2.49
N GLY A 179 11.65 9.51 -2.33
CA GLY A 179 10.24 9.79 -2.57
C GLY A 179 9.88 9.85 -4.06
N LEU A 180 8.66 9.43 -4.37
CA LEU A 180 8.00 9.68 -5.64
C LEU A 180 6.90 10.72 -5.41
N ARG A 181 6.87 11.77 -6.24
CA ARG A 181 5.82 12.79 -6.18
C ARG A 181 4.48 12.09 -6.37
N TYR A 182 3.57 12.33 -5.43
CA TYR A 182 2.25 11.69 -5.41
C TYR A 182 1.28 12.34 -6.40
N GLU A 183 1.62 12.25 -7.69
CA GLU A 183 0.88 12.85 -8.79
C GLU A 183 1.21 12.15 -10.12
N GLY A 184 0.20 11.97 -10.98
CA GLY A 184 0.34 11.38 -12.31
C GLY A 184 1.08 10.03 -12.29
N GLN A 185 2.00 9.81 -13.25
CA GLN A 185 2.75 8.56 -13.34
C GLN A 185 3.68 8.32 -12.14
N SER A 186 4.31 9.35 -11.57
CA SER A 186 5.13 9.18 -10.37
C SER A 186 4.30 8.74 -9.17
N GLY A 187 3.07 9.23 -9.04
CA GLY A 187 2.14 8.80 -7.99
C GLY A 187 1.61 7.39 -8.25
N ALA A 188 1.29 7.05 -9.50
CA ALA A 188 0.90 5.69 -9.86
C ALA A 188 2.04 4.65 -9.66
N LEU A 189 3.30 5.05 -9.83
CA LEU A 189 4.46 4.23 -9.44
C LEU A 189 4.56 4.07 -7.93
N ASN A 190 4.30 5.15 -7.17
CA ASN A 190 4.28 5.12 -5.71
C ASN A 190 3.25 4.09 -5.20
N GLU A 191 2.00 4.21 -5.67
CA GLU A 191 0.92 3.26 -5.39
C GLU A 191 1.27 1.83 -5.82
N SER A 192 1.84 1.66 -7.01
CA SER A 192 2.20 0.35 -7.51
C SER A 192 3.31 -0.32 -6.69
N LEU A 193 4.32 0.43 -6.26
CA LEU A 193 5.35 -0.09 -5.35
C LEU A 193 4.74 -0.52 -4.01
N CYS A 194 3.78 0.23 -3.49
CA CYS A 194 3.03 -0.16 -2.29
C CYS A 194 2.22 -1.45 -2.49
N ASP A 195 1.51 -1.60 -3.61
CA ASP A 195 0.82 -2.86 -3.95
C ASP A 195 1.81 -4.02 -4.14
N VAL A 196 2.95 -3.80 -4.80
CA VAL A 196 4.02 -4.79 -4.97
C VAL A 196 4.52 -5.28 -3.62
N PHE A 197 4.98 -4.40 -2.74
CA PHE A 197 5.52 -4.82 -1.45
C PHE A 197 4.43 -5.31 -0.48
N GLY A 198 3.20 -4.83 -0.62
CA GLY A 198 2.03 -5.36 0.08
C GLY A 198 1.74 -6.82 -0.28
N SER A 199 1.65 -7.12 -1.59
CA SER A 199 1.47 -8.46 -2.12
C SER A 199 2.66 -9.38 -1.75
N LEU A 200 3.89 -8.88 -1.83
CA LEU A 200 5.06 -9.65 -1.43
C LEU A 200 5.08 -9.96 0.07
N ALA A 201 4.63 -9.05 0.94
CA ALA A 201 4.54 -9.32 2.37
C ALA A 201 3.56 -10.46 2.64
N LYS A 202 2.37 -10.40 2.02
CA LYS A 202 1.36 -11.47 2.07
C LYS A 202 1.91 -12.82 1.60
N GLN A 203 2.59 -12.84 0.46
CA GLN A 203 3.20 -14.06 -0.07
C GLN A 203 4.31 -14.59 0.85
N HIS A 204 5.12 -13.69 1.40
CA HIS A 204 6.24 -14.03 2.28
C HIS A 204 5.77 -14.69 3.58
N VAL A 205 4.72 -14.16 4.24
CA VAL A 205 4.19 -14.81 5.45
C VAL A 205 3.56 -16.17 5.14
N ALA A 206 2.94 -16.31 3.97
CA ALA A 206 2.25 -17.53 3.55
C ALA A 206 3.20 -18.55 2.91
N GLY A 207 4.48 -18.22 2.70
CA GLY A 207 5.42 -19.06 1.96
C GLY A 207 5.00 -19.35 0.52
N GLN A 208 4.25 -18.44 -0.10
CA GLN A 208 3.69 -18.64 -1.44
C GLN A 208 4.71 -18.32 -2.53
N ARG A 209 4.69 -19.11 -3.59
CA ARG A 209 5.35 -18.77 -4.86
C ARG A 209 4.46 -17.87 -5.73
N ALA A 210 5.05 -17.28 -6.76
CA ALA A 210 4.36 -16.40 -7.70
C ALA A 210 3.14 -17.07 -8.38
N ASP A 211 3.21 -18.38 -8.64
CA ASP A 211 2.14 -19.18 -9.26
C ASP A 211 1.02 -19.59 -8.27
N GLN A 212 1.21 -19.34 -6.98
CA GLN A 212 0.26 -19.67 -5.91
C GLN A 212 -0.42 -18.44 -5.31
N ALA A 213 0.18 -17.26 -5.49
CA ALA A 213 -0.32 -15.99 -4.95
C ALA A 213 -1.62 -15.57 -5.66
N ASP A 214 -2.52 -14.92 -4.91
CA ASP A 214 -3.80 -14.44 -5.47
C ASP A 214 -3.65 -13.16 -6.32
N TRP A 215 -2.58 -12.39 -6.08
CA TRP A 215 -2.31 -11.10 -6.72
C TRP A 215 -3.44 -10.08 -6.55
N LEU A 216 -4.19 -10.20 -5.45
CA LEU A 216 -5.27 -9.30 -5.08
C LEU A 216 -4.83 -8.40 -3.93
N ILE A 217 -5.20 -7.12 -3.97
CA ILE A 217 -4.92 -6.16 -2.90
C ILE A 217 -6.20 -5.90 -2.10
N GLY A 218 -6.17 -6.24 -0.81
CA GLY A 218 -7.31 -6.07 0.08
C GLY A 218 -8.36 -7.17 -0.08
N ALA A 219 -7.93 -8.39 -0.41
CA ALA A 219 -8.82 -9.55 -0.41
C ALA A 219 -9.40 -9.77 1.01
N GLY A 220 -10.73 -9.89 1.11
CA GLY A 220 -11.43 -10.02 2.39
C GLY A 220 -11.79 -8.69 3.07
N LEU A 221 -11.36 -7.54 2.53
CA LEU A 221 -11.76 -6.23 3.06
C LEU A 221 -13.25 -5.97 2.87
N PHE A 222 -13.81 -6.29 1.71
CA PHE A 222 -15.24 -6.11 1.45
C PHE A 222 -16.07 -7.17 2.17
N THR A 223 -17.27 -6.80 2.64
CA THR A 223 -18.21 -7.77 3.22
C THR A 223 -18.80 -8.67 2.13
N ALA A 224 -19.42 -9.78 2.54
CA ALA A 224 -20.13 -10.68 1.62
C ALA A 224 -21.34 -10.02 0.90
N LYS A 225 -21.76 -8.81 1.30
CA LYS A 225 -22.86 -8.07 0.67
C LYS A 225 -22.42 -7.37 -0.63
N VAL A 226 -21.11 -7.21 -0.84
CA VAL A 226 -20.52 -6.49 -1.97
C VAL A 226 -19.98 -7.48 -3.00
N ARG A 227 -20.24 -7.24 -4.28
CA ARG A 227 -19.70 -8.02 -5.41
C ARG A 227 -18.27 -7.59 -5.76
N ALA A 228 -17.37 -7.76 -4.81
CA ALA A 228 -15.96 -7.42 -4.93
C ALA A 228 -15.08 -8.54 -4.39
N ARG A 229 -14.00 -8.85 -5.10
CA ARG A 229 -12.98 -9.80 -4.64
C ARG A 229 -11.93 -9.11 -3.77
N ALA A 230 -11.61 -7.86 -4.09
CA ALA A 230 -10.54 -7.06 -3.52
C ALA A 230 -10.68 -5.60 -3.99
N LEU A 231 -9.84 -4.69 -3.49
CA LEU A 231 -9.76 -3.31 -4.00
C LEU A 231 -9.16 -3.27 -5.40
N ARG A 232 -8.13 -4.09 -5.65
CA ARG A 232 -7.36 -4.11 -6.91
C ARG A 232 -6.91 -5.51 -7.25
N SER A 233 -6.66 -5.74 -8.53
CA SER A 233 -6.05 -6.97 -9.05
C SER A 233 -4.77 -6.61 -9.78
N MET A 234 -3.62 -7.06 -9.27
CA MET A 234 -2.34 -6.82 -9.93
C MET A 234 -2.22 -7.65 -11.21
N ALA A 235 -2.79 -8.85 -11.24
CA ALA A 235 -2.73 -9.75 -12.39
C ALA A 235 -3.66 -9.30 -13.54
N GLN A 236 -4.85 -8.80 -13.18
CA GLN A 236 -5.90 -8.39 -14.12
C GLN A 236 -6.53 -7.06 -13.66
N PRO A 237 -5.84 -5.92 -13.80
CA PRO A 237 -6.41 -4.61 -13.44
C PRO A 237 -7.75 -4.37 -14.15
N GLY A 238 -8.75 -3.83 -13.44
CA GLY A 238 -10.10 -3.61 -13.97
C GLY A 238 -11.07 -4.78 -13.73
N SER A 239 -10.69 -5.76 -12.91
CA SER A 239 -11.46 -6.98 -12.62
C SER A 239 -11.67 -7.28 -11.14
N ALA A 240 -11.18 -6.43 -10.22
CA ALA A 240 -11.27 -6.72 -8.80
C ALA A 240 -12.71 -6.63 -8.27
N TYR A 241 -13.54 -5.77 -8.86
CA TYR A 241 -14.96 -5.62 -8.50
C TYR A 241 -15.81 -5.12 -9.68
N ASP A 242 -17.08 -5.52 -9.66
CA ASP A 242 -18.15 -5.01 -10.52
C ASP A 242 -19.46 -5.12 -9.72
N ASP A 243 -19.75 -4.06 -8.98
CA ASP A 243 -20.81 -4.03 -7.98
C ASP A 243 -21.74 -2.83 -8.23
N PRO A 244 -23.07 -2.96 -8.08
CA PRO A 244 -23.99 -1.84 -8.28
C PRO A 244 -23.68 -0.62 -7.42
N LEU A 245 -23.23 -0.84 -6.18
CA LEU A 245 -22.91 0.20 -5.23
C LEU A 245 -21.53 0.79 -5.50
N LEU A 246 -20.48 -0.04 -5.64
CA LEU A 246 -19.10 0.43 -5.86
C LEU A 246 -18.80 0.84 -7.30
N GLY A 247 -19.61 0.41 -8.25
CA GLY A 247 -19.31 0.49 -9.67
C GLY A 247 -18.35 -0.60 -10.11
N ARG A 248 -17.64 -0.34 -11.20
CA ARG A 248 -16.64 -1.25 -11.77
C ARG A 248 -15.24 -0.73 -11.50
N ASP A 249 -14.32 -1.65 -11.23
CA ASP A 249 -12.90 -1.38 -11.11
C ASP A 249 -12.38 -0.59 -12.34
N PRO A 250 -11.89 0.66 -12.15
CA PRO A 250 -11.52 1.55 -13.24
C PRO A 250 -10.09 1.35 -13.76
N GLN A 251 -9.29 0.45 -13.15
CA GLN A 251 -7.86 0.38 -13.45
C GLN A 251 -7.56 -0.14 -14.87
N PRO A 252 -6.80 0.59 -15.70
CA PRO A 252 -6.20 0.02 -16.91
C PRO A 252 -5.04 -0.92 -16.57
N GLY A 253 -4.86 -1.95 -17.40
CA GLY A 253 -3.71 -2.86 -17.34
C GLY A 253 -2.70 -2.68 -18.49
N HIS A 254 -2.84 -1.65 -19.32
CA HIS A 254 -1.98 -1.39 -20.47
C HIS A 254 -1.95 0.12 -20.80
N MET A 255 -0.80 0.65 -21.25
CA MET A 255 -0.62 2.09 -21.53
C MET A 255 -1.56 2.68 -22.59
N ARG A 256 -1.96 1.88 -23.58
CA ARG A 256 -3.00 2.26 -24.56
C ARG A 256 -4.31 2.77 -23.91
N ASP A 257 -4.63 2.28 -22.72
CA ASP A 257 -5.85 2.59 -21.98
C ASP A 257 -5.57 3.55 -20.81
N PHE A 258 -4.40 4.20 -20.78
CA PHE A 258 -4.01 5.12 -19.72
C PHE A 258 -5.05 6.25 -19.56
N VAL A 259 -5.50 6.47 -18.33
CA VAL A 259 -6.54 7.44 -18.02
C VAL A 259 -5.90 8.80 -17.74
N GLN A 260 -6.16 9.77 -18.61
CA GLN A 260 -5.82 11.17 -18.38
C GLN A 260 -6.94 11.84 -17.58
N THR A 261 -6.66 12.21 -16.32
CA THR A 261 -7.63 12.86 -15.42
C THR A 261 -6.93 13.88 -14.53
N GLY A 262 -7.68 14.84 -13.97
CA GLY A 262 -7.24 15.72 -12.88
C GLY A 262 -7.68 15.23 -11.50
N GLU A 263 -8.58 14.25 -11.44
CA GLU A 263 -9.02 13.60 -10.20
C GLU A 263 -7.94 12.66 -9.69
N ASP A 264 -8.06 12.24 -8.42
CA ASP A 264 -7.17 11.24 -7.83
C ASP A 264 -5.67 11.57 -8.05
N ASN A 265 -5.30 12.84 -7.86
CA ASN A 265 -3.95 13.35 -8.11
C ASN A 265 -3.39 13.04 -9.52
N GLY A 266 -4.24 13.00 -10.55
CA GLY A 266 -3.84 12.57 -11.88
C GLY A 266 -3.95 11.05 -12.09
N GLY A 267 -4.90 10.41 -11.39
CA GLY A 267 -5.19 8.98 -11.51
C GLY A 267 -4.11 8.08 -10.91
N VAL A 268 -3.60 8.38 -9.72
CA VAL A 268 -2.55 7.60 -9.07
C VAL A 268 -3.00 6.19 -8.70
N HIS A 269 -4.20 6.02 -8.14
CA HIS A 269 -4.78 4.71 -7.84
C HIS A 269 -5.37 4.06 -9.10
N ILE A 270 -5.80 4.86 -10.08
CA ILE A 270 -6.36 4.35 -11.34
C ILE A 270 -5.24 3.73 -12.19
N ASN A 271 -4.21 4.51 -12.51
CA ASN A 271 -3.17 4.10 -13.46
C ASN A 271 -2.09 3.17 -12.85
N SER A 272 -2.12 2.91 -11.54
CA SER A 272 -1.18 1.96 -10.89
C SER A 272 -1.37 0.51 -11.36
N GLY A 273 -2.52 0.16 -11.95
CA GLY A 273 -2.76 -1.14 -12.57
C GLY A 273 -1.73 -1.51 -13.65
N ILE A 274 -1.24 -0.53 -14.41
CA ILE A 274 -0.26 -0.74 -15.49
C ILE A 274 1.08 -1.28 -14.94
N PRO A 275 1.78 -0.57 -14.02
CA PRO A 275 3.00 -1.09 -13.39
C PRO A 275 2.74 -2.30 -12.47
N ASN A 276 1.56 -2.43 -11.85
CA ASN A 276 1.20 -3.63 -11.08
C ASN A 276 1.21 -4.89 -11.96
N ARG A 277 0.60 -4.79 -13.14
CA ARG A 277 0.58 -5.90 -14.10
C ARG A 277 1.97 -6.22 -14.65
N ALA A 278 2.80 -5.21 -14.88
CA ALA A 278 4.20 -5.43 -15.27
C ALA A 278 4.96 -6.22 -14.19
N PHE A 279 4.79 -5.89 -12.90
CA PHE A 279 5.41 -6.66 -11.83
C PHE A 279 4.88 -8.10 -11.79
N HIS A 280 3.56 -8.30 -11.85
CA HIS A 280 2.97 -9.63 -11.85
C HIS A 280 3.50 -10.50 -13.00
N LEU A 281 3.55 -9.96 -14.22
CA LEU A 281 4.09 -10.67 -15.39
C LEU A 281 5.57 -11.02 -15.21
N ALA A 282 6.39 -10.08 -14.74
CA ALA A 282 7.80 -10.32 -14.46
C ALA A 282 7.99 -11.42 -13.39
N ALA A 283 7.28 -11.32 -12.27
CA ALA A 283 7.37 -12.30 -11.18
C ALA A 283 6.89 -13.70 -11.62
N THR A 284 5.82 -13.77 -12.40
CA THR A 284 5.30 -15.04 -12.94
C THR A 284 6.29 -15.68 -13.92
N ALA A 285 6.90 -14.89 -14.80
CA ALA A 285 7.90 -15.38 -15.76
C ALA A 285 9.19 -15.86 -15.07
N LEU A 286 9.57 -15.22 -13.96
CA LEU A 286 10.74 -15.60 -13.16
C LEU A 286 10.46 -16.83 -12.27
N GLY A 287 9.21 -17.02 -11.85
CA GLY A 287 8.79 -18.11 -10.98
C GLY A 287 9.37 -18.01 -9.57
N GLY A 288 9.22 -19.09 -8.79
CA GLY A 288 9.72 -19.15 -7.42
C GLY A 288 9.01 -18.17 -6.47
N HIS A 289 9.72 -17.75 -5.43
CA HIS A 289 9.22 -16.74 -4.50
C HIS A 289 9.46 -15.34 -5.06
N ALA A 290 8.37 -14.60 -5.30
CA ALA A 290 8.43 -13.33 -6.03
C ALA A 290 9.33 -12.27 -5.37
N TRP A 291 9.55 -12.33 -4.05
CA TRP A 291 10.41 -11.38 -3.34
C TRP A 291 11.91 -11.60 -3.59
N GLU A 292 12.34 -12.77 -4.06
CA GLU A 292 13.75 -13.12 -4.19
C GLU A 292 14.44 -12.42 -5.37
N VAL A 293 13.83 -12.48 -6.56
CA VAL A 293 14.39 -11.91 -7.79
C VAL A 293 13.58 -10.69 -8.25
N ALA A 294 12.28 -10.84 -8.52
CA ALA A 294 11.45 -9.73 -9.00
C ALA A 294 11.37 -8.61 -7.96
N GLY A 295 11.06 -8.96 -6.71
CA GLY A 295 11.00 -8.01 -5.59
C GLY A 295 12.34 -7.32 -5.33
N ARG A 296 13.46 -8.05 -5.44
CA ARG A 296 14.81 -7.47 -5.36
C ARG A 296 15.05 -6.43 -6.44
N ILE A 297 14.70 -6.73 -7.69
CA ILE A 297 14.87 -5.80 -8.82
C ILE A 297 14.08 -4.51 -8.58
N TRP A 298 12.82 -4.61 -8.15
CA TRP A 298 12.00 -3.44 -7.83
C TRP A 298 12.55 -2.65 -6.65
N TYR A 299 12.99 -3.35 -5.59
CA TYR A 299 13.60 -2.73 -4.41
C TYR A 299 14.88 -1.98 -4.76
N ASP A 300 15.79 -2.61 -5.50
CA ASP A 300 17.05 -1.97 -5.89
C ASP A 300 16.80 -0.80 -6.84
N THR A 301 15.78 -0.88 -7.70
CA THR A 301 15.36 0.23 -8.59
C THR A 301 14.86 1.43 -7.80
N LEU A 302 14.02 1.22 -6.78
CA LEU A 302 13.52 2.27 -5.88
C LEU A 302 14.66 3.06 -5.23
N ARG A 303 15.79 2.41 -4.96
CA ARG A 303 16.94 3.00 -4.24
C ARG A 303 17.94 3.72 -5.15
N LEU A 304 17.71 3.70 -6.47
CA LEU A 304 18.64 4.33 -7.40
C LEU A 304 18.55 5.87 -7.30
N PRO A 305 19.68 6.58 -7.17
CA PRO A 305 19.68 8.04 -7.26
C PRO A 305 19.14 8.59 -8.58
N ALA A 306 19.16 7.76 -9.64
CA ALA A 306 18.61 8.07 -10.95
C ALA A 306 17.07 8.06 -10.98
N LEU A 307 16.42 7.41 -10.02
CA LEU A 307 14.97 7.45 -9.88
C LEU A 307 14.58 8.76 -9.20
N THR A 308 14.27 9.77 -10.02
CA THR A 308 13.90 11.09 -9.50
C THR A 308 12.45 11.11 -9.00
N PRO A 309 12.05 12.07 -8.14
CA PRO A 309 10.68 12.13 -7.65
C PRO A 309 9.62 12.37 -8.74
N GLN A 310 10.01 12.78 -9.95
CA GLN A 310 9.13 12.96 -11.11
C GLN A 310 9.20 11.79 -12.10
N ALA A 311 9.76 10.65 -11.69
CA ALA A 311 9.91 9.49 -12.55
C ALA A 311 8.59 9.08 -13.20
N ASP A 312 8.64 8.85 -14.50
CA ASP A 312 7.54 8.28 -15.28
C ASP A 312 7.72 6.75 -15.41
N PHE A 313 6.72 6.08 -15.97
CA PHE A 313 6.75 4.63 -16.15
C PHE A 313 7.92 4.18 -17.02
N ALA A 314 8.27 4.94 -18.06
CA ALA A 314 9.36 4.60 -18.97
C ALA A 314 10.73 4.66 -18.28
N LEU A 315 10.97 5.66 -17.41
CA LEU A 315 12.19 5.74 -16.63
C LEU A 315 12.30 4.58 -15.64
N PHE A 316 11.25 4.31 -14.85
CA PHE A 316 11.26 3.20 -13.90
C PHE A 316 11.46 1.85 -14.62
N ALA A 317 10.77 1.63 -15.74
CA ALA A 317 10.91 0.44 -16.56
C ALA A 317 12.36 0.23 -17.02
N ARG A 318 13.00 1.25 -17.61
CA ARG A 318 14.40 1.16 -18.06
C ARG A 318 15.37 0.86 -16.90
N LEU A 319 15.20 1.53 -15.76
CA LEU A 319 16.05 1.32 -14.59
C LEU A 319 15.87 -0.10 -14.02
N SER A 320 14.63 -0.62 -13.97
CA SER A 320 14.37 -1.99 -13.52
C SER A 320 14.96 -3.06 -14.46
N VAL A 321 14.93 -2.83 -15.78
CA VAL A 321 15.58 -3.70 -16.77
C VAL A 321 17.11 -3.68 -16.61
N GLU A 322 17.69 -2.52 -16.27
CA GLU A 322 19.12 -2.41 -15.96
C GLU A 322 19.48 -3.18 -14.69
N GLN A 323 18.71 -3.01 -13.59
CA GLN A 323 18.92 -3.78 -12.36
C GLN A 323 18.78 -5.29 -12.60
N ALA A 324 17.79 -5.70 -13.40
CA ALA A 324 17.57 -7.09 -13.78
C ALA A 324 18.76 -7.74 -14.51
N GLY A 325 19.61 -6.94 -15.18
CA GLY A 325 20.85 -7.43 -15.81
C GLY A 325 21.84 -8.05 -14.84
N ARG A 326 21.74 -7.73 -13.54
CA ARG A 326 22.56 -8.34 -12.47
C ARG A 326 22.06 -9.72 -12.05
N HIS A 327 20.87 -10.12 -12.51
CA HIS A 327 20.19 -11.37 -12.16
C HIS A 327 20.08 -12.32 -13.37
N GLY A 328 21.04 -12.28 -14.29
CA GLY A 328 21.13 -13.19 -15.43
C GLY A 328 19.93 -13.08 -16.37
N ALA A 329 19.19 -14.18 -16.54
CA ALA A 329 18.04 -14.27 -17.46
C ALA A 329 16.87 -13.32 -17.09
N ALA A 330 16.89 -12.71 -15.90
CA ALA A 330 15.80 -11.86 -15.45
C ALA A 330 15.60 -10.60 -16.30
N GLN A 331 16.66 -10.11 -16.96
CA GLN A 331 16.56 -8.91 -17.80
C GLN A 331 15.54 -9.07 -18.93
N ALA A 332 15.48 -10.24 -19.58
CA ALA A 332 14.54 -10.51 -20.66
C ALA A 332 13.10 -10.55 -20.13
N ALA A 333 12.86 -11.23 -19.01
CA ALA A 333 11.54 -11.32 -18.38
C ALA A 333 11.00 -9.94 -17.96
N VAL A 334 11.83 -9.12 -17.30
CA VAL A 334 11.43 -7.77 -16.87
C VAL A 334 11.18 -6.86 -18.06
N ARG A 335 12.03 -6.91 -19.10
CA ARG A 335 11.80 -6.14 -20.33
C ARG A 335 10.48 -6.54 -20.99
N GLN A 336 10.26 -7.84 -21.16
CA GLN A 336 9.04 -8.35 -21.79
C GLN A 336 7.79 -7.92 -21.02
N ALA A 337 7.81 -8.00 -19.70
CA ALA A 337 6.68 -7.59 -18.87
C ALA A 337 6.31 -6.11 -19.06
N TRP A 338 7.29 -5.21 -19.18
CA TRP A 338 7.04 -3.80 -19.48
C TRP A 338 6.58 -3.56 -20.93
N THR A 339 7.05 -4.37 -21.87
CA THR A 339 6.56 -4.35 -23.27
C THR A 339 5.11 -4.83 -23.35
N ASP A 340 4.74 -5.87 -22.61
CA ASP A 340 3.39 -6.46 -22.61
C ASP A 340 2.32 -5.52 -22.06
N VAL A 341 2.71 -4.56 -21.20
CA VAL A 341 1.83 -3.48 -20.73
C VAL A 341 1.96 -2.20 -21.55
N GLY A 342 2.77 -2.20 -22.61
CA GLY A 342 2.93 -1.09 -23.54
C GLY A 342 3.74 0.11 -23.02
N VAL A 343 4.59 -0.09 -21.99
CA VAL A 343 5.47 0.97 -21.46
C VAL A 343 6.79 1.03 -22.22
N LEU A 344 7.35 -0.13 -22.58
CA LEU A 344 8.53 -0.23 -23.44
C LEU A 344 8.15 -0.72 -24.83
N THR A 345 8.97 -0.37 -25.81
CA THR A 345 8.94 -0.90 -27.18
C THR A 345 9.97 -2.00 -27.34
#